data_AF-A0AAD8GM67-F1
#
_entry.id   AF-A0AAD8GM67-F1
#
_cell.length_a   1.000
_cell.length_b   1.000
_cell.length_c   1.000
_cell.angle_alpha   90.00
_cell.angle_beta   90.00
_cell.angle_gamma   90.00
#
_symmetry.space_group_name_H-M   'P 1'
#
loop_
_entity.id
_entity.type
_entity.pdbx_description
1 polymer ?
#
loop_
_entity_poly.entity_id
_entity_poly.type
_entity_poly.pdbx_seq_one_letter_code
_entity_poly.pdbx_strand_id
1 'polypeptide(L)'
;MDQKLGSAEKKESRVPSSIPPFTLGDLKKAIPPHCFKRHECGHNAFSEYKWLDDIVGFTLHSFLLFPYFPFKYSHHRHHIRTGSLEQEELSVPLLKSQVPFLYKHLTTHPAPRFLVITLVSLFGVPLPMFLPNQRTQIVLYDVAFLAMVYGLNKLVLMEGFAWVAFVYGGPYLFLMGTVFIVAFLQHTHPLVPYYDFTEWDWLRGSLSTIDRNYGILDTVFYQATNTHVAHHLFATIPHYHALEATRAIKPLLGEYYRYDDTKFYKSLWNAIKECVYVEEDEGGENKGIYWYNNQL
;
A
#
# COMPACT_ATOMS: atom_id res chain seq x y z
N MET A 1 22.28 -0.72 34.02
CA MET A 1 22.64 -2.12 33.76
C MET A 1 22.22 -2.40 32.33
N ASP A 2 23.13 -2.10 31.40
CA ASP A 2 22.91 -2.21 29.96
C ASP A 2 23.09 -3.65 29.52
N GLN A 3 22.01 -4.31 29.11
CA GLN A 3 22.09 -5.57 28.39
C GLN A 3 22.33 -5.26 26.91
N LYS A 4 23.61 -5.20 26.53
CA LYS A 4 24.05 -5.34 25.14
C LYS A 4 23.59 -6.72 24.64
N LEU A 5 22.51 -6.75 23.86
CA LEU A 5 22.18 -7.88 23.01
C LEU A 5 23.25 -7.99 21.93
N GLY A 6 23.92 -9.14 21.89
CA GLY A 6 25.01 -9.43 20.97
C GLY A 6 24.57 -9.30 19.52
N SER A 7 25.29 -8.45 18.78
CA SER A 7 25.23 -8.35 17.32
C SER A 7 25.93 -9.55 16.70
N ALA A 8 25.25 -10.70 16.66
CA ALA A 8 25.42 -11.60 15.54
C ALA A 8 24.51 -11.06 14.44
N GLU A 9 25.10 -10.69 13.31
CA GLU A 9 24.43 -10.16 12.12
C GLU A 9 23.49 -11.25 11.57
N LYS A 10 22.29 -11.36 12.13
CA LYS A 10 21.24 -12.24 11.65
C LYS A 10 20.78 -11.61 10.33
N LYS A 11 21.32 -12.09 9.21
CA LYS A 11 20.79 -11.80 7.87
C LYS A 11 19.28 -12.01 7.96
N GLU A 12 18.51 -10.94 7.82
CA GLU A 12 17.07 -11.01 8.02
C GLU A 12 16.50 -12.10 7.12
N SER A 13 15.87 -13.11 7.73
CA SER A 13 15.30 -14.24 6.98
C SER A 13 14.02 -13.81 6.27
N ARG A 14 13.70 -14.49 5.16
CA ARG A 14 12.39 -14.37 4.49
C ARG A 14 11.25 -14.74 5.46
N VAL A 15 10.07 -14.17 5.25
CA VAL A 15 8.84 -14.58 5.94
C VAL A 15 8.57 -16.06 5.62
N PRO A 16 8.09 -16.87 6.59
CA PRO A 16 7.63 -18.21 6.27
C PRO A 16 6.50 -18.18 5.24
N SER A 17 6.59 -19.03 4.22
CA SER A 17 5.56 -19.13 3.18
C SER A 17 4.54 -20.26 3.42
N SER A 18 4.75 -21.04 4.48
CA SER A 18 3.83 -22.08 4.93
C SER A 18 2.52 -21.48 5.44
N ILE A 19 1.50 -22.33 5.59
CA ILE A 19 0.22 -21.93 6.15
C ILE A 19 0.43 -21.46 7.59
N PRO A 20 0.00 -20.24 7.96
CA PRO A 20 0.14 -19.73 9.32
C PRO A 20 -0.54 -20.63 10.36
N PRO A 21 0.04 -20.82 11.56
CA PRO A 21 -0.53 -21.65 12.62
C PRO A 21 -1.67 -20.96 13.38
N PHE A 22 -2.24 -19.89 12.82
CA PHE A 22 -3.31 -19.08 13.39
C PHE A 22 -4.34 -18.73 12.32
N THR A 23 -5.57 -18.50 12.74
CA THR A 23 -6.65 -18.04 11.85
C THR A 23 -6.88 -16.54 12.00
N LEU A 24 -7.57 -15.93 11.03
CA LEU A 24 -8.08 -14.56 11.17
C LEU A 24 -8.96 -14.38 12.43
N GLY A 25 -9.68 -15.45 12.83
CA GLY A 25 -10.50 -15.46 14.04
C GLY A 25 -9.68 -15.35 15.32
N ASP A 26 -8.50 -15.95 15.37
CA ASP A 26 -7.60 -15.87 16.53
C ASP A 26 -7.00 -14.48 16.67
N LEU A 27 -6.58 -13.89 15.54
CA LEU A 27 -6.11 -12.51 15.50
C LEU A 27 -7.20 -11.53 15.93
N LYS A 28 -8.44 -11.72 15.45
CA LYS A 28 -9.58 -10.86 15.82
C LYS A 28 -9.89 -10.91 17.31
N LYS A 29 -9.76 -12.08 17.96
CA LYS A 29 -9.99 -12.24 19.40
C LYS A 29 -8.96 -11.51 20.25
N ALA A 30 -7.74 -11.35 19.76
CA ALA A 30 -6.68 -10.62 20.47
C ALA A 30 -6.89 -9.10 20.44
N ILE A 31 -7.59 -8.58 19.43
CA ILE A 31 -7.83 -7.14 19.26
C ILE A 31 -8.94 -6.68 20.21
N PRO A 32 -8.72 -5.61 21.00
CA PRO A 32 -9.75 -5.04 21.86
C PRO A 32 -11.02 -4.67 21.07
N PRO A 33 -12.24 -5.02 21.55
CA PRO A 33 -13.47 -4.81 20.79
C PRO A 33 -13.72 -3.35 20.39
N HIS A 34 -13.24 -2.38 21.18
CA HIS A 34 -13.40 -0.96 20.86
C HIS A 34 -12.58 -0.53 19.64
N CYS A 35 -11.51 -1.25 19.27
CA CYS A 35 -10.74 -0.96 18.06
C CYS A 35 -11.56 -1.12 16.79
N PHE A 36 -12.64 -1.91 16.82
CA PHE A 36 -13.55 -2.09 15.68
C PHE A 36 -14.63 -1.01 15.59
N LYS A 37 -14.60 0.02 16.44
CA LYS A 37 -15.47 1.19 16.28
C LYS A 37 -14.98 1.98 15.08
N ARG A 38 -15.83 2.06 14.07
CA ARG A 38 -15.45 2.41 12.71
C ARG A 38 -15.61 3.93 12.48
N HIS A 39 -14.72 4.57 11.70
CA HIS A 39 -14.88 5.97 11.25
C HIS A 39 -14.21 6.28 9.88
N GLU A 40 -14.11 5.32 8.96
CA GLU A 40 -13.39 5.50 7.67
C GLU A 40 -14.33 5.23 6.47
N CYS A 41 -14.43 6.17 5.52
CA CYS A 41 -15.43 6.08 4.43
C CYS A 41 -15.01 5.09 3.33
N GLY A 42 -13.73 5.04 2.96
CA GLY A 42 -13.21 4.22 1.86
C GLY A 42 -13.38 2.71 2.06
N HIS A 43 -13.44 2.25 3.31
CA HIS A 43 -13.68 0.87 3.72
C HIS A 43 -15.13 0.62 4.15
N ASN A 44 -16.05 1.57 3.91
CA ASN A 44 -17.44 1.54 4.37
C ASN A 44 -17.55 1.29 5.88
N ALA A 45 -16.72 2.03 6.60
CA ALA A 45 -16.47 1.93 8.01
C ALA A 45 -16.82 3.25 8.69
N PHE A 46 -17.61 4.16 8.11
CA PHE A 46 -18.00 5.40 8.79
C PHE A 46 -19.41 5.31 9.37
N SER A 47 -20.33 4.70 8.63
CA SER A 47 -21.74 4.53 9.01
C SER A 47 -22.23 3.12 8.71
N GLU A 48 -23.36 2.74 9.29
CA GLU A 48 -24.10 1.54 8.88
C GLU A 48 -24.71 1.71 7.47
N TYR A 49 -24.85 2.96 7.02
CA TYR A 49 -25.40 3.31 5.73
C TYR A 49 -24.29 3.60 4.71
N LYS A 50 -24.04 2.65 3.81
CA LYS A 50 -23.02 2.81 2.74
C LYS A 50 -23.18 4.07 1.89
N TRP A 51 -24.43 4.49 1.65
CA TRP A 51 -24.68 5.72 0.88
C TRP A 51 -24.21 6.97 1.62
N LEU A 52 -24.21 6.97 2.96
CA LEU A 52 -23.72 8.09 3.76
C LEU A 52 -22.20 8.16 3.68
N ASP A 53 -21.51 7.02 3.83
CA ASP A 53 -20.06 6.91 3.64
C ASP A 53 -19.66 7.41 2.25
N ASP A 54 -20.43 7.03 1.23
CA ASP A 54 -20.19 7.49 -0.13
C ASP A 54 -20.41 8.99 -0.30
N ILE A 55 -21.45 9.59 0.27
CA ILE A 55 -21.66 11.04 0.17
C ILE A 55 -20.55 11.80 0.90
N VAL A 56 -20.25 11.42 2.15
CA VAL A 56 -19.25 12.11 2.97
C VAL A 56 -17.87 11.95 2.35
N GLY A 57 -17.48 10.71 2.05
CA GLY A 57 -16.21 10.38 1.41
C GLY A 57 -16.05 11.09 0.07
N PHE A 58 -17.03 10.96 -0.82
CA PHE A 58 -16.98 11.62 -2.13
C PHE A 58 -16.83 13.14 -2.03
N THR A 59 -17.60 13.78 -1.16
CA THR A 59 -17.59 15.23 -1.00
C THR A 59 -16.23 15.71 -0.52
N LEU A 60 -15.72 15.15 0.58
CA LEU A 60 -14.44 15.58 1.18
C LEU A 60 -13.25 15.33 0.25
N HIS A 61 -13.21 14.18 -0.40
CA HIS A 61 -12.10 13.84 -1.30
C HIS A 61 -12.15 14.61 -2.62
N SER A 62 -13.33 15.01 -3.11
CA SER A 62 -13.45 15.87 -4.29
C SER A 62 -12.79 17.23 -4.08
N PHE A 63 -12.94 17.83 -2.89
CA PHE A 63 -12.20 19.06 -2.52
C PHE A 63 -10.70 18.87 -2.40
N LEU A 64 -10.20 17.63 -2.34
CA LEU A 64 -8.78 17.31 -2.30
C LEU A 64 -8.27 16.81 -3.66
N LEU A 65 -9.10 16.80 -4.71
CA LEU A 65 -8.83 16.12 -5.98
C LEU A 65 -8.36 14.66 -5.79
N PHE A 66 -8.76 14.02 -4.69
CA PHE A 66 -8.44 12.64 -4.41
C PHE A 66 -9.52 11.73 -5.00
N PRO A 67 -9.15 10.67 -5.73
CA PRO A 67 -10.11 9.88 -6.50
C PRO A 67 -10.91 8.90 -5.65
N TYR A 68 -11.91 9.38 -4.89
CA TYR A 68 -12.64 8.58 -3.90
C TYR A 68 -13.18 7.24 -4.44
N PHE A 69 -14.04 7.26 -5.45
CA PHE A 69 -14.61 6.02 -6.00
C PHE A 69 -13.55 5.14 -6.68
N PRO A 70 -12.67 5.67 -7.55
CA PRO A 70 -11.55 4.88 -8.07
C PRO A 70 -10.73 4.20 -6.98
N PHE A 71 -10.31 4.96 -5.96
CA PHE A 71 -9.50 4.48 -4.85
C PHE A 71 -10.27 3.47 -3.99
N LYS A 72 -11.52 3.76 -3.61
CA LYS A 72 -12.39 2.82 -2.88
C LYS A 72 -12.42 1.45 -3.56
N TYR A 73 -12.61 1.42 -4.88
CA TYR A 73 -12.73 0.17 -5.64
C TYR A 73 -11.40 -0.52 -5.89
N SER A 74 -10.35 0.21 -6.26
CA SER A 74 -9.02 -0.39 -6.46
C SER A 74 -8.42 -0.87 -5.14
N HIS A 75 -8.50 -0.07 -4.09
CA HIS A 75 -7.98 -0.38 -2.76
C HIS A 75 -8.72 -1.56 -2.13
N HIS A 76 -10.05 -1.63 -2.24
CA HIS A 76 -10.78 -2.81 -1.78
C HIS A 76 -10.30 -4.09 -2.47
N ARG A 77 -10.11 -4.06 -3.80
CA ARG A 77 -9.60 -5.21 -4.56
C ARG A 77 -8.19 -5.59 -4.14
N HIS A 78 -7.34 -4.60 -3.87
CA HIS A 78 -6.02 -4.82 -3.33
C HIS A 78 -6.04 -5.56 -1.99
N HIS A 79 -6.87 -5.12 -1.03
CA HIS A 79 -7.03 -5.84 0.26
C HIS A 79 -7.49 -7.29 0.13
N ILE A 80 -8.28 -7.63 -0.89
CA ILE A 80 -8.77 -9.00 -1.08
C ILE A 80 -7.87 -9.87 -1.96
N ARG A 81 -6.89 -9.28 -2.66
CA ARG A 81 -6.06 -9.97 -3.67
C ARG A 81 -4.55 -9.75 -3.51
N THR A 82 -4.13 -8.96 -2.53
CA THR A 82 -2.72 -8.64 -2.29
C THR A 82 -1.86 -9.90 -2.22
N GLY A 83 -0.66 -9.82 -2.77
CA GLY A 83 0.29 -10.92 -2.88
C GLY A 83 -0.01 -11.95 -3.98
N SER A 84 -1.17 -11.89 -4.68
CA SER A 84 -1.43 -12.75 -5.86
C SER A 84 -0.78 -12.16 -7.11
N LEU A 85 -0.14 -13.00 -7.93
CA LEU A 85 0.43 -12.58 -9.21
C LEU A 85 -0.62 -12.39 -10.32
N GLU A 86 -1.76 -13.08 -10.22
CA GLU A 86 -2.79 -13.09 -11.25
C GLU A 86 -3.97 -12.18 -10.93
N GLN A 87 -4.29 -12.01 -9.64
CA GLN A 87 -5.52 -11.32 -9.23
C GLN A 87 -5.29 -9.87 -8.80
N GLU A 88 -4.13 -9.56 -8.18
CA GLU A 88 -3.79 -8.18 -7.79
C GLU A 88 -3.71 -7.28 -9.03
N GLU A 89 -4.03 -5.99 -8.88
CA GLU A 89 -4.11 -5.05 -10.00
C GLU A 89 -3.20 -3.82 -9.81
N LEU A 90 -2.81 -3.50 -8.57
CA LEU A 90 -2.08 -2.28 -8.25
C LEU A 90 -0.57 -2.50 -8.08
N SER A 91 -0.19 -3.55 -7.38
CA SER A 91 1.20 -3.79 -6.93
C SER A 91 1.74 -5.14 -7.37
N VAL A 92 1.41 -5.55 -8.60
CA VAL A 92 1.92 -6.79 -9.22
C VAL A 92 3.35 -6.56 -9.72
N PRO A 93 4.33 -7.33 -9.23
CA PRO A 93 5.70 -7.27 -9.73
C PRO A 93 5.79 -7.89 -11.13
N LEU A 94 6.79 -7.45 -11.89
CA LEU A 94 7.14 -8.13 -13.14
C LEU A 94 7.72 -9.51 -12.83
N LEU A 95 7.29 -10.54 -13.57
CA LEU A 95 8.03 -11.79 -13.64
C LEU A 95 9.36 -11.56 -14.37
N LYS A 96 10.40 -12.32 -14.04
CA LYS A 96 11.71 -12.27 -14.74
C LYS A 96 11.58 -12.34 -16.27
N SER A 97 10.69 -13.21 -16.75
CA SER A 97 10.41 -13.40 -18.19
C SER A 97 9.71 -12.22 -18.86
N GLN A 98 9.04 -11.37 -18.07
CA GLN A 98 8.28 -10.22 -18.55
C GLN A 98 9.09 -8.92 -18.56
N VAL A 99 10.28 -8.90 -17.96
CA VAL A 99 11.11 -7.69 -17.88
C VAL A 99 11.49 -7.25 -19.30
N PRO A 100 10.99 -6.10 -19.80
CA PRO A 100 11.26 -5.68 -21.17
C PRO A 100 12.75 -5.42 -21.39
N PHE A 101 13.28 -5.74 -22.58
CA PHE A 101 14.71 -5.52 -22.89
C PHE A 101 15.16 -4.08 -22.64
N LEU A 102 14.34 -3.11 -23.07
CA LEU A 102 14.63 -1.69 -22.85
C LEU A 102 14.56 -1.31 -21.36
N TYR A 103 13.62 -1.90 -20.59
CA TYR A 103 13.54 -1.72 -19.14
C TYR A 103 14.79 -2.29 -18.48
N LYS A 104 15.19 -3.52 -18.83
CA LYS A 104 16.44 -4.16 -18.37
C LYS A 104 17.65 -3.25 -18.55
N HIS A 105 17.77 -2.54 -19.67
CA HIS A 105 18.92 -1.66 -19.96
C HIS A 105 18.81 -0.27 -19.32
N LEU A 106 17.61 0.32 -19.28
CA LEU A 106 17.35 1.62 -18.67
C LEU A 106 17.42 1.55 -17.14
N THR A 107 16.94 0.47 -16.54
CA THR A 107 16.80 0.32 -15.08
C THR A 107 17.90 -0.51 -14.42
N THR A 108 18.97 -0.86 -15.14
CA THR A 108 20.19 -1.44 -14.55
C THR A 108 20.76 -0.55 -13.45
N HIS A 109 20.57 0.78 -13.60
CA HIS A 109 20.99 1.77 -12.63
C HIS A 109 19.81 2.24 -11.78
N PRO A 110 19.98 2.39 -10.45
CA PRO A 110 18.91 2.83 -9.56
C PRO A 110 18.31 4.21 -9.88
N ALA A 111 19.10 5.15 -10.43
CA ALA A 111 18.63 6.52 -10.67
C ALA A 111 17.62 6.64 -11.83
N PRO A 112 17.88 6.12 -13.05
CA PRO A 112 16.84 6.06 -14.09
C PRO A 112 15.61 5.26 -13.65
N ARG A 113 15.80 4.20 -12.85
CA ARG A 113 14.68 3.43 -12.31
C ARG A 113 13.80 4.25 -11.38
N PHE A 114 14.41 5.00 -10.46
CA PHE A 114 13.70 5.92 -9.59
C PHE A 114 12.90 6.95 -10.41
N LEU A 115 13.47 7.47 -11.49
CA LEU A 115 12.77 8.39 -12.38
C LEU A 115 11.56 7.72 -13.05
N VAL A 116 11.73 6.52 -13.62
CA VAL A 116 10.63 5.77 -14.26
C VAL A 116 9.52 5.47 -13.26
N ILE A 117 9.84 4.94 -12.08
CA ILE A 117 8.87 4.69 -11.02
C ILE A 117 8.15 5.98 -10.66
N THR A 118 8.88 7.06 -10.39
CA THR A 118 8.28 8.36 -10.05
C THR A 118 7.35 8.87 -11.15
N LEU A 119 7.73 8.78 -12.42
CA LEU A 119 6.90 9.21 -13.55
C LEU A 119 5.65 8.34 -13.70
N VAL A 120 5.78 7.02 -13.62
CA VAL A 120 4.64 6.09 -13.66
C VAL A 120 3.71 6.31 -12.47
N SER A 121 4.23 6.68 -11.31
CA SER A 121 3.40 6.91 -10.12
C SER A 121 2.72 8.27 -10.11
N LEU A 122 3.35 9.29 -10.68
CA LEU A 122 2.76 10.63 -10.81
C LEU A 122 1.79 10.75 -11.98
N PHE A 123 2.08 10.06 -13.09
CA PHE A 123 1.36 10.23 -14.36
C PHE A 123 0.77 8.94 -14.92
N GLY A 124 1.23 7.77 -14.46
CA GLY A 124 0.60 6.51 -14.80
C GLY A 124 -0.75 6.47 -14.14
N VAL A 125 -1.79 6.52 -14.97
CA VAL A 125 -3.13 6.19 -14.54
C VAL A 125 -3.17 4.67 -14.49
N PRO A 126 -3.19 4.00 -13.32
CA PRO A 126 -3.63 2.61 -13.30
C PRO A 126 -5.04 2.67 -13.84
N LEU A 127 -5.27 2.25 -15.09
CA LEU A 127 -6.61 2.25 -15.69
C LEU A 127 -7.38 1.14 -14.99
N PRO A 128 -8.17 1.43 -13.95
CA PRO A 128 -8.86 0.38 -13.26
C PRO A 128 -9.96 -0.03 -14.23
N MET A 129 -9.99 -1.29 -14.63
CA MET A 129 -11.12 -1.80 -15.40
C MET A 129 -12.32 -1.87 -14.45
N PHE A 130 -13.00 -0.73 -14.30
CA PHE A 130 -14.16 -0.63 -13.43
C PHE A 130 -15.28 -1.51 -13.96
N LEU A 131 -15.89 -2.25 -13.04
CA LEU A 131 -17.02 -3.11 -13.35
C LEU A 131 -18.20 -2.26 -13.85
N PRO A 132 -19.10 -2.81 -14.69
CA PRO A 132 -20.24 -2.06 -15.23
C PRO A 132 -21.09 -1.37 -14.16
N ASN A 133 -21.26 -1.99 -12.99
CA ASN A 133 -22.02 -1.45 -11.86
C ASN A 133 -21.32 -0.30 -11.11
N GLN A 134 -20.03 -0.06 -11.35
CA GLN A 134 -19.26 1.03 -10.74
C GLN A 134 -19.27 2.29 -11.61
N ARG A 135 -19.58 2.18 -12.91
CA ARG A 135 -19.41 3.25 -13.91
C ARG A 135 -20.11 4.55 -13.57
N THR A 136 -21.32 4.50 -13.02
CA THR A 136 -22.07 5.71 -12.64
C THR A 136 -21.33 6.54 -11.60
N GLN A 137 -20.71 5.89 -10.61
CA GLN A 137 -19.92 6.58 -9.59
C GLN A 137 -18.59 7.10 -10.13
N ILE A 138 -18.01 6.42 -11.12
CA ILE A 138 -16.82 6.93 -11.82
C ILE A 138 -17.16 8.19 -12.61
N VAL A 139 -18.26 8.19 -13.38
CA VAL A 139 -18.72 9.39 -14.09
C VAL A 139 -19.03 10.53 -13.13
N LEU A 140 -19.67 10.24 -11.99
CA LEU A 140 -19.92 11.25 -10.95
C LEU A 140 -18.61 11.85 -10.42
N TYR A 141 -17.57 11.03 -10.24
CA TYR A 141 -16.24 11.49 -9.89
C TYR A 141 -15.60 12.37 -10.96
N ASP A 142 -15.67 11.98 -12.23
CA ASP A 142 -15.12 12.77 -13.33
C ASP A 142 -15.75 14.17 -13.38
N VAL A 143 -17.07 14.26 -13.16
CA VAL A 143 -17.79 15.54 -13.08
C VAL A 143 -17.30 16.38 -11.90
N ALA A 144 -17.16 15.80 -10.70
CA ALA A 144 -16.67 16.54 -9.53
C ALA A 144 -15.21 16.96 -9.68
N PHE A 145 -14.37 16.13 -10.28
CA PHE A 145 -13.00 16.46 -10.63
C PHE A 145 -12.94 17.69 -11.54
N LEU A 146 -13.70 17.70 -12.64
CA LEU A 146 -13.77 18.85 -13.55
C LEU A 146 -14.30 20.11 -12.86
N ALA A 147 -15.31 19.96 -11.99
CA ALA A 147 -15.84 21.07 -11.20
C ALA A 147 -14.80 21.65 -10.24
N MET A 148 -14.03 20.80 -9.54
CA MET A 148 -12.97 21.24 -8.64
C MET A 148 -11.81 21.89 -9.40
N VAL A 149 -11.39 21.33 -10.54
CA VAL A 149 -10.39 21.95 -11.43
C VAL A 149 -10.86 23.33 -11.91
N TYR A 150 -12.13 23.46 -12.29
CA TYR A 150 -12.71 24.76 -12.62
C TYR A 150 -12.69 25.74 -11.44
N GLY A 151 -13.03 25.29 -10.24
CA GLY A 151 -12.95 26.07 -9.00
C GLY A 151 -11.52 26.57 -8.71
N LEU A 152 -10.53 25.69 -8.84
CA LEU A 152 -9.12 26.05 -8.71
C LEU A 152 -8.68 27.05 -9.79
N ASN A 153 -9.15 26.89 -11.03
CA ASN A 153 -8.89 27.87 -12.08
C ASN A 153 -9.45 29.25 -11.72
N LYS A 154 -10.67 29.33 -11.15
CA LYS A 154 -11.22 30.60 -10.65
C LYS A 154 -10.38 31.19 -9.52
N LEU A 155 -9.91 30.38 -8.58
CA LEU A 155 -8.99 30.84 -7.53
C LEU A 155 -7.67 31.36 -8.11
N VAL A 156 -7.12 30.71 -9.14
CA VAL A 156 -5.92 31.20 -9.84
C VAL A 156 -6.15 32.58 -10.46
N LEU A 157 -7.34 32.82 -11.04
CA LEU A 157 -7.69 34.11 -11.61
C LEU A 157 -7.91 35.21 -10.56
N MET A 158 -8.26 34.86 -9.31
CA MET A 158 -8.51 35.82 -8.22
C MET A 158 -7.26 36.10 -7.39
N GLU A 159 -6.54 35.06 -6.96
CA GLU A 159 -5.42 35.15 -6.01
C GLU A 159 -4.04 34.98 -6.68
N GLY A 160 -4.03 34.53 -7.93
CA GLY A 160 -2.81 34.24 -8.68
C GLY A 160 -2.35 32.78 -8.57
N PHE A 161 -1.61 32.33 -9.59
CA PHE A 161 -1.14 30.95 -9.70
C PHE A 161 -0.25 30.54 -8.52
N ALA A 162 0.70 31.38 -8.12
CA ALA A 162 1.64 31.06 -7.05
C ALA A 162 0.91 30.79 -5.73
N TRP A 163 -0.10 31.59 -5.40
CA TRP A 163 -0.89 31.41 -4.18
C TRP A 163 -1.59 30.05 -4.16
N VAL A 164 -2.30 29.71 -5.25
CA VAL A 164 -3.00 28.40 -5.37
C VAL A 164 -1.99 27.24 -5.36
N ALA A 165 -0.85 27.40 -6.04
CA ALA A 165 0.20 26.39 -6.06
C ALA A 165 0.76 26.09 -4.65
N PHE A 166 0.95 27.10 -3.81
CA PHE A 166 1.46 26.90 -2.45
C PHE A 166 0.38 26.44 -1.45
N VAL A 167 -0.81 27.03 -1.51
CA VAL A 167 -1.89 26.75 -0.54
C VAL A 167 -2.59 25.42 -0.83
N TYR A 168 -2.72 25.06 -2.11
CA TYR A 168 -3.42 23.85 -2.53
C TYR A 168 -2.49 22.85 -3.20
N GLY A 169 -1.73 23.29 -4.22
CA GLY A 169 -0.90 22.40 -5.04
C GLY A 169 0.18 21.64 -4.25
N GLY A 170 0.92 22.35 -3.39
CA GLY A 170 1.96 21.77 -2.53
C GLY A 170 1.43 20.70 -1.58
N PRO A 171 0.43 21.01 -0.73
CA PRO A 171 -0.22 20.02 0.13
C PRO A 171 -0.81 18.84 -0.63
N TYR A 172 -1.44 19.08 -1.78
CA TYR A 172 -1.96 18.03 -2.66
C TYR A 172 -0.84 17.09 -3.12
N LEU A 173 0.25 17.61 -3.68
CA LEU A 173 1.38 16.81 -4.14
C LEU A 173 2.04 16.03 -3.00
N PHE A 174 2.11 16.61 -1.81
CA PHE A 174 2.60 15.92 -0.62
C PHE A 174 1.70 14.75 -0.21
N LEU A 175 0.38 14.93 -0.22
CA LEU A 175 -0.58 13.86 0.04
C LEU A 175 -0.48 12.74 -1.00
N MET A 176 -0.43 13.08 -2.30
CA MET A 176 -0.29 12.09 -3.37
C MET A 176 1.03 11.32 -3.25
N GLY A 177 2.14 12.02 -3.01
CA GLY A 177 3.44 11.40 -2.80
C GLY A 177 3.46 10.46 -1.60
N THR A 178 2.77 10.82 -0.51
CA THR A 178 2.63 9.98 0.69
C THR A 178 1.91 8.67 0.38
N VAL A 179 0.73 8.74 -0.26
CA VAL A 179 -0.06 7.57 -0.62
C VAL A 179 0.74 6.64 -1.52
N PHE A 180 1.47 7.20 -2.47
CA PHE A 180 2.36 6.42 -3.34
C PHE A 180 3.49 5.75 -2.56
N ILE A 181 4.24 6.50 -1.74
CA ILE A 181 5.37 5.95 -0.98
C ILE A 181 4.89 4.80 -0.08
N VAL A 182 3.74 4.95 0.57
CA VAL A 182 3.17 3.89 1.41
C VAL A 182 2.75 2.69 0.55
N ALA A 183 2.01 2.90 -0.53
CA ALA A 183 1.60 1.79 -1.41
C ALA A 183 2.80 1.04 -2.01
N PHE A 184 3.85 1.75 -2.42
CA PHE A 184 5.04 1.13 -2.99
C PHE A 184 5.84 0.38 -1.93
N LEU A 185 6.22 1.06 -0.85
CA LEU A 185 7.11 0.47 0.13
C LEU A 185 6.43 -0.72 0.80
N GLN A 186 5.24 -0.56 1.39
CA GLN A 186 4.61 -1.60 2.23
C GLN A 186 4.34 -2.91 1.48
N HIS A 187 4.36 -2.88 0.14
CA HIS A 187 4.19 -4.04 -0.74
C HIS A 187 5.47 -4.44 -1.52
N THR A 188 6.58 -3.74 -1.35
CA THR A 188 7.85 -4.01 -2.07
C THR A 188 8.98 -4.29 -1.10
N HIS A 189 9.32 -5.56 -0.89
CA HIS A 189 10.44 -5.95 -0.04
C HIS A 189 10.99 -7.35 -0.38
N PRO A 190 12.32 -7.61 -0.34
CA PRO A 190 12.90 -8.93 -0.66
C PRO A 190 12.50 -10.07 0.28
N LEU A 191 11.96 -9.71 1.47
CA LEU A 191 11.61 -10.68 2.51
C LEU A 191 10.13 -11.07 2.52
N VAL A 192 9.29 -10.44 1.69
CA VAL A 192 7.87 -10.81 1.57
C VAL A 192 7.63 -11.54 0.22
N PRO A 193 6.86 -12.63 0.21
CA PRO A 193 6.61 -13.40 -1.01
C PRO A 193 5.45 -12.85 -1.83
N TYR A 194 5.41 -13.26 -3.10
CA TYR A 194 4.21 -13.29 -3.94
C TYR A 194 3.85 -14.74 -4.25
N TYR A 195 2.60 -14.98 -4.59
CA TYR A 195 2.05 -16.31 -4.81
C TYR A 195 1.31 -16.36 -6.14
N ASP A 196 1.44 -17.48 -6.85
CA ASP A 196 0.55 -17.81 -7.96
C ASP A 196 -0.78 -18.41 -7.43
N PHE A 197 -1.70 -18.75 -8.34
CA PHE A 197 -3.00 -19.31 -7.96
C PHE A 197 -2.94 -20.66 -7.24
N THR A 198 -1.83 -21.39 -7.30
CA THR A 198 -1.68 -22.71 -6.66
C THR A 198 -1.38 -22.58 -5.18
N GLU A 199 -0.64 -21.53 -4.81
CA GLU A 199 -0.23 -21.27 -3.43
C GLU A 199 -0.93 -20.06 -2.80
N TRP A 200 -1.66 -19.24 -3.55
CA TRP A 200 -2.29 -18.07 -2.96
C TRP A 200 -3.51 -18.43 -2.09
N ASP A 201 -3.53 -17.91 -0.86
CA ASP A 201 -4.75 -17.72 -0.09
C ASP A 201 -4.78 -16.31 0.53
N TRP A 202 -5.97 -15.89 0.91
CA TRP A 202 -6.20 -14.53 1.40
C TRP A 202 -5.33 -14.15 2.61
N LEU A 203 -5.08 -15.08 3.55
CA LEU A 203 -4.30 -14.77 4.75
C LEU A 203 -2.82 -14.65 4.42
N ARG A 204 -2.25 -15.59 3.66
CA ARG A 204 -0.86 -15.50 3.20
C ARG A 204 -0.63 -14.24 2.36
N GLY A 205 -1.54 -13.94 1.43
CA GLY A 205 -1.48 -12.72 0.63
C GLY A 205 -1.53 -11.43 1.47
N SER A 206 -2.40 -11.38 2.47
CA SER A 206 -2.49 -10.23 3.40
C SER A 206 -1.21 -10.04 4.22
N LEU A 207 -0.55 -11.14 4.58
CA LEU A 207 0.72 -11.15 5.31
C LEU A 207 1.94 -10.88 4.42
N SER A 208 1.80 -10.86 3.09
CA SER A 208 2.80 -10.33 2.15
C SER A 208 2.91 -8.80 2.17
N THR A 209 2.91 -8.25 3.38
CA THR A 209 2.93 -6.83 3.69
C THR A 209 3.99 -6.60 4.76
N ILE A 210 4.70 -5.47 4.69
CA ILE A 210 5.73 -5.12 5.68
C ILE A 210 5.46 -3.75 6.32
N ASP A 211 5.54 -3.69 7.64
CA ASP A 211 5.48 -2.44 8.39
C ASP A 211 6.87 -1.78 8.44
N ARG A 212 6.92 -0.44 8.52
CA ARG A 212 8.17 0.32 8.49
C ARG A 212 8.22 1.49 9.46
N ASN A 213 9.43 1.88 9.83
CA ASN A 213 9.69 3.10 10.59
C ASN A 213 10.02 4.29 9.68
N TYR A 214 9.13 5.27 9.57
CA TYR A 214 9.43 6.54 8.87
C TYR A 214 9.80 7.67 9.84
N GLY A 215 9.99 7.37 11.13
CA GLY A 215 10.33 8.34 12.16
C GLY A 215 9.18 9.31 12.39
N ILE A 216 9.44 10.61 12.31
CA ILE A 216 8.41 11.64 12.53
C ILE A 216 7.24 11.53 11.53
N LEU A 217 7.51 11.01 10.33
CA LEU A 217 6.48 10.82 9.31
C LEU A 217 5.44 9.75 9.71
N ASP A 218 5.76 8.83 10.62
CA ASP A 218 4.75 7.91 11.16
C ASP A 218 3.63 8.69 11.85
N THR A 219 3.93 9.82 12.51
CA THR A 219 2.91 10.68 13.11
C THR A 219 2.14 11.46 12.04
N VAL A 220 2.84 11.99 11.04
CA VAL A 220 2.23 12.73 9.91
C VAL A 220 1.28 11.84 9.11
N PHE A 221 1.61 10.56 8.98
CA PHE A 221 0.85 9.56 8.23
C PHE A 221 -0.08 8.73 9.12
N TYR A 222 -0.39 9.22 10.33
CA TYR A 222 -1.33 8.58 11.25
C TYR A 222 -1.04 7.09 11.51
N GLN A 223 0.25 6.76 11.61
CA GLN A 223 0.77 5.41 11.85
C GLN A 223 0.51 4.41 10.70
N ALA A 224 -0.01 4.86 9.54
CA ALA A 224 -0.28 3.99 8.40
C ALA A 224 0.96 3.21 7.92
N THR A 225 2.15 3.76 8.13
CA THR A 225 3.44 3.16 7.77
C THR A 225 3.83 1.96 8.61
N ASN A 226 3.42 1.93 9.88
CA ASN A 226 3.82 0.93 10.87
C ASN A 226 2.64 0.11 11.42
N THR A 227 1.47 0.23 10.79
CA THR A 227 0.27 -0.57 11.07
C THR A 227 -0.37 -1.13 9.79
N HIS A 228 0.36 -1.15 8.68
CA HIS A 228 -0.19 -1.55 7.38
C HIS A 228 -0.53 -3.05 7.34
N VAL A 229 0.22 -3.90 8.05
CA VAL A 229 -0.13 -5.32 8.20
C VAL A 229 -1.49 -5.47 8.89
N ALA A 230 -1.72 -4.75 9.99
CA ALA A 230 -3.02 -4.78 10.68
C ALA A 230 -4.15 -4.21 9.81
N HIS A 231 -3.84 -3.19 9.00
CA HIS A 231 -4.75 -2.63 8.01
C HIS A 231 -5.16 -3.64 6.94
N HIS A 232 -4.23 -4.45 6.43
CA HIS A 232 -4.57 -5.53 5.48
C HIS A 232 -5.45 -6.61 6.10
N LEU A 233 -5.13 -7.01 7.33
CA LEU A 233 -5.91 -8.02 8.05
C LEU A 233 -7.30 -7.51 8.48
N PHE A 234 -7.41 -6.21 8.82
CA PHE A 234 -8.60 -5.61 9.41
C PHE A 234 -8.83 -4.16 8.95
N ALA A 235 -8.99 -3.93 7.65
CA ALA A 235 -9.11 -2.60 7.03
C ALA A 235 -10.24 -1.69 7.56
N THR A 236 -11.18 -2.26 8.33
CA THR A 236 -12.27 -1.49 8.96
C THR A 236 -11.89 -0.88 10.32
N ILE A 237 -10.74 -1.24 10.88
CA ILE A 237 -10.18 -0.62 12.08
C ILE A 237 -9.67 0.77 11.67
N PRO A 238 -10.11 1.86 12.32
CA PRO A 238 -9.62 3.19 12.00
C PRO A 238 -8.16 3.36 12.43
N HIS A 239 -7.44 4.25 11.74
CA HIS A 239 -6.01 4.51 11.97
C HIS A 239 -5.65 4.79 13.44
N TYR A 240 -6.52 5.47 14.19
CA TYR A 240 -6.27 5.80 15.60
C TYR A 240 -6.36 4.60 16.56
N HIS A 241 -6.92 3.47 16.11
CA HIS A 241 -6.87 2.17 16.81
C HIS A 241 -5.94 1.16 16.14
N ALA A 242 -5.40 1.47 14.96
CA ALA A 242 -4.55 0.55 14.21
C ALA A 242 -3.29 0.16 15.00
N LEU A 243 -2.67 1.10 15.71
CA LEU A 243 -1.49 0.82 16.53
C LEU A 243 -1.79 -0.11 17.70
N GLU A 244 -2.95 0.05 18.33
CA GLU A 244 -3.43 -0.83 19.40
C GLU A 244 -3.70 -2.24 18.86
N ALA A 245 -4.38 -2.34 17.71
CA ALA A 245 -4.62 -3.61 17.03
C ALA A 245 -3.31 -4.32 16.63
N THR A 246 -2.35 -3.60 16.03
CA THR A 246 -1.03 -4.12 15.68
C THR A 246 -0.32 -4.72 16.89
N ARG A 247 -0.31 -4.01 18.03
CA ARG A 247 0.31 -4.52 19.27
C ARG A 247 -0.35 -5.79 19.77
N ALA A 248 -1.67 -5.91 19.62
CA ALA A 248 -2.42 -7.08 20.06
C ALA A 248 -2.13 -8.32 19.21
N ILE A 249 -2.00 -8.17 17.89
CA ILE A 249 -1.80 -9.31 16.97
C ILE A 249 -0.33 -9.67 16.75
N LYS A 250 0.61 -8.73 16.88
CA LYS A 250 2.04 -8.95 16.61
C LYS A 250 2.64 -10.16 17.33
N PRO A 251 2.33 -10.46 18.61
CA PRO A 251 2.82 -11.68 19.27
C PRO A 251 2.29 -12.98 18.65
N LEU A 252 1.07 -12.96 18.11
CA LEU A 252 0.47 -14.13 17.45
C LEU A 252 1.04 -14.33 16.04
N LEU A 253 1.31 -13.23 15.32
CA LEU A 253 1.91 -13.28 13.99
C LEU A 253 3.32 -13.88 14.02
N GLY A 254 4.11 -13.60 15.07
CA GLY A 254 5.43 -14.21 15.25
C GLY A 254 6.35 -13.97 14.05
N GLU A 255 6.89 -15.05 13.48
CA GLU A 255 7.80 -15.00 12.33
C GLU A 255 7.14 -14.55 11.02
N TYR A 256 5.80 -14.55 10.96
CA TYR A 256 5.04 -14.05 9.81
C TYR A 256 4.97 -12.52 9.77
N TYR A 257 5.27 -11.83 10.89
CA TYR A 257 5.30 -10.38 10.94
C TYR A 257 6.70 -9.85 10.61
N ARG A 258 6.78 -8.92 9.66
CA ARG A 258 8.03 -8.20 9.34
C ARG A 258 7.90 -6.72 9.59
N TYR A 259 8.99 -6.18 10.10
CA TYR A 259 9.18 -4.78 10.36
C TYR A 259 10.56 -4.36 9.86
N ASP A 260 10.60 -3.35 8.99
CA ASP A 260 11.84 -2.76 8.49
C ASP A 260 12.08 -1.41 9.18
N ASP A 261 13.08 -1.37 10.07
CA ASP A 261 13.52 -0.19 10.82
C ASP A 261 14.54 0.66 10.03
N THR A 262 14.83 0.33 8.77
CA THR A 262 15.66 1.19 7.95
C THR A 262 14.96 2.51 7.69
N LYS A 263 15.70 3.61 7.80
CA LYS A 263 15.18 4.96 7.53
C LYS A 263 14.48 4.98 6.17
N PHE A 264 13.28 5.57 6.10
CA PHE A 264 12.40 5.46 4.92
C PHE A 264 13.09 5.75 3.57
N TYR A 265 13.97 6.75 3.48
CA TYR A 265 14.68 7.09 2.25
C TYR A 265 15.69 6.02 1.84
N LYS A 266 16.30 5.33 2.81
CA LYS A 266 17.18 4.19 2.58
C LYS A 266 16.36 2.95 2.21
N SER A 267 15.23 2.72 2.88
CA SER A 267 14.30 1.65 2.51
C SER A 267 13.79 1.82 1.07
N LEU A 268 13.40 3.05 0.69
CA LEU A 268 13.00 3.40 -0.67
C LEU A 268 14.11 3.09 -1.68
N TRP A 269 15.33 3.54 -1.39
CA TRP A 269 16.49 3.27 -2.23
C TRP A 269 16.78 1.77 -2.37
N ASN A 270 16.71 1.02 -1.27
CA ASN A 270 16.91 -0.42 -1.26
C ASN A 270 15.83 -1.14 -2.07
N ALA A 271 14.55 -0.79 -1.89
CA ALA A 271 13.45 -1.36 -2.68
C ALA A 271 13.65 -1.13 -4.18
N ILE A 272 14.06 0.08 -4.59
CA ILE A 272 14.38 0.40 -5.99
C ILE A 272 15.60 -0.39 -6.49
N LYS A 273 16.57 -0.72 -5.64
CA LYS A 273 17.76 -1.46 -6.05
C LYS A 273 17.55 -2.98 -6.07
N GLU A 274 16.75 -3.50 -5.15
CA GLU A 274 16.70 -4.94 -4.84
C GLU A 274 15.44 -5.62 -5.38
N CYS A 275 14.35 -4.89 -5.57
CA CYS A 275 13.07 -5.45 -5.97
C CYS A 275 12.78 -5.20 -7.45
N VAL A 276 13.54 -5.78 -8.39
CA VAL A 276 13.41 -5.50 -9.84
C VAL A 276 12.30 -6.31 -10.48
N TYR A 277 12.34 -7.61 -10.26
CA TYR A 277 11.38 -8.59 -10.75
C TYR A 277 11.21 -9.64 -9.66
N VAL A 278 10.18 -10.48 -9.79
CA VAL A 278 10.06 -11.68 -8.98
C VAL A 278 10.34 -12.93 -9.83
N GLU A 279 10.96 -13.92 -9.19
CA GLU A 279 11.15 -15.24 -9.75
C GLU A 279 10.80 -16.30 -8.72
N GLU A 280 10.44 -17.48 -9.21
CA GLU A 280 10.12 -18.63 -8.38
C GLU A 280 11.38 -19.07 -7.62
N ASP A 281 11.21 -19.53 -6.38
CA ASP A 281 12.34 -19.98 -5.56
C ASP A 281 12.95 -21.27 -6.11
N GLU A 282 14.02 -21.18 -6.91
CA GLU A 282 14.76 -22.33 -7.46
C GLU A 282 15.43 -23.11 -6.31
N GLY A 283 14.68 -24.04 -5.70
CA GLY A 283 15.11 -24.85 -4.55
C GLY A 283 14.12 -24.92 -3.39
N GLY A 284 13.00 -24.19 -3.45
CA GLY A 284 11.92 -24.28 -2.46
C GLY A 284 11.12 -25.58 -2.57
N GLU A 285 10.62 -26.08 -1.43
CA GLU A 285 9.76 -27.28 -1.40
C GLU A 285 8.41 -27.07 -2.11
N ASN A 286 7.93 -25.81 -2.16
CA ASN A 286 6.65 -25.44 -2.75
C ASN A 286 6.88 -24.63 -4.03
N LYS A 287 6.35 -25.16 -5.14
CA LYS A 287 6.22 -24.41 -6.40
C LYS A 287 5.13 -23.35 -6.25
N GLY A 288 5.24 -22.26 -7.00
CA GLY A 288 4.24 -21.18 -7.00
C GLY A 288 4.49 -20.05 -5.99
N ILE A 289 5.68 -19.98 -5.39
CA ILE A 289 6.10 -18.90 -4.48
C ILE A 289 7.23 -18.11 -5.12
N TYR A 290 7.05 -16.79 -5.17
CA TYR A 290 7.90 -15.87 -5.90
C TYR A 290 8.51 -14.83 -4.97
N TRP A 291 9.78 -14.49 -5.23
CA TRP A 291 10.55 -13.55 -4.42
C TRP A 291 11.21 -12.51 -5.29
N TYR A 292 11.34 -11.30 -4.75
CA TYR A 292 12.07 -10.25 -5.43
C TYR A 292 13.55 -10.59 -5.61
N ASN A 293 14.07 -10.29 -6.79
CA ASN A 293 15.48 -10.33 -7.12
C ASN A 293 15.87 -9.14 -8.02
N ASN A 294 17.17 -8.89 -8.15
CA ASN A 294 17.78 -7.85 -8.97
C ASN A 294 18.89 -8.35 -9.89
N GLN A 295 19.17 -9.66 -9.93
CA GLN A 295 20.20 -10.25 -10.79
C GLN A 295 19.68 -10.50 -12.22
N LEU A 296 19.63 -9.43 -13.02
CA LEU A 296 19.20 -9.44 -14.42
C LEU A 296 20.20 -10.09 -15.38
#